data_AF-A0A1V2M807-F1
#
_entry.id   AF-A0A1V2M807-F1
#
_cell.length_a   1.000
_cell.length_b   1.000
_cell.length_c   1.000
_cell.angle_alpha   90.00
_cell.angle_beta   90.00
_cell.angle_gamma   90.00
#
_symmetry.space_group_name_H-M   'P 1'
#
loop_
_entity.id
_entity.type
_entity.pdbx_description
1 polymer ?
#
loop_
_entity_poly.entity_id
_entity_poly.type
_entity_poly.pdbx_seq_one_letter_code
_entity_poly.pdbx_strand_id
1 'polypeptide(L)'
;MDTLIFAISKHCAFVCDYYKNEFKTLQFNKNDLYELYCSYDVGELIDYLNYPLNYKNFKDTDIIMMYDEPIIYEYLYKNRLRFSQANKISLIPLKSVIWAYILNKNPNEIYSFEGTFFQIDEKNNLQEIEEQEEIIATAITLIHLSKMLLGEINTTVLNESVLNDIVHLQENNHINTEFSKCLVLSPATIRIIKKDNSQFLNVNDILIEESLIKDKTMVKVGDLIFSYEHEVTKMWKRKQISIIEKKAETNGIFYWQNNPQDDIWAKKDAIVGVILAP
;
A
#
# COMPACT_ATOMS: atom_id res chain seq x y z
N MET A 1 8.85 -24.52 -3.77
CA MET A 1 9.86 -23.44 -3.70
C MET A 1 9.61 -22.71 -2.41
N ASP A 2 10.64 -22.18 -1.76
CA ASP A 2 10.47 -21.49 -0.49
C ASP A 2 9.85 -20.12 -0.78
N THR A 3 8.75 -19.79 -0.09
CA THR A 3 8.00 -18.56 -0.37
C THR A 3 7.62 -17.86 0.92
N LEU A 4 7.97 -16.58 1.02
CA LEU A 4 7.50 -15.67 2.05
C LEU A 4 6.36 -14.81 1.52
N ILE A 5 5.28 -14.77 2.28
CA ILE A 5 4.05 -14.08 1.90
C ILE A 5 3.74 -13.06 2.99
N PHE A 6 3.65 -11.80 2.60
CA PHE A 6 3.28 -10.68 3.46
C PHE A 6 1.86 -10.25 3.14
N ALA A 7 1.00 -10.10 4.16
CA ALA A 7 -0.16 -9.22 4.07
C ALA A 7 0.12 -8.00 4.93
N ILE A 8 0.04 -6.81 4.34
CA ILE A 8 0.18 -5.55 5.07
C ILE A 8 -1.14 -4.81 4.96
N SER A 9 -1.83 -4.65 6.08
CA SER A 9 -3.12 -3.96 6.14
C SER A 9 -3.21 -3.10 7.39
N LYS A 10 -3.73 -1.87 7.25
CA LYS A 10 -3.90 -0.91 8.36
C LYS A 10 -2.66 -0.79 9.25
N HIS A 11 -1.49 -0.62 8.65
CA HIS A 11 -0.19 -0.56 9.35
C HIS A 11 0.22 -1.86 10.09
N CYS A 12 -0.37 -3.01 9.80
CA CYS A 12 0.01 -4.29 10.39
C CYS A 12 0.52 -5.25 9.30
N ALA A 13 1.71 -5.79 9.48
CA ALA A 13 2.28 -6.83 8.65
C ALA A 13 2.09 -8.22 9.28
N PHE A 14 1.51 -9.12 8.50
CA PHE A 14 1.36 -10.53 8.78
C PHE A 14 2.28 -11.29 7.84
N VAL A 15 3.01 -12.28 8.35
CA VAL A 15 3.99 -13.03 7.53
C VAL A 15 3.70 -14.52 7.60
N CYS A 16 3.61 -15.15 6.43
CA CYS A 16 3.45 -16.57 6.26
C CYS A 16 4.63 -17.12 5.45
N ASP A 17 5.20 -18.21 5.96
CA ASP A 17 6.28 -18.96 5.36
C ASP A 17 5.73 -20.26 4.80
N TYR A 18 6.01 -20.50 3.53
CA TYR A 18 5.76 -21.75 2.84
C TYR A 18 7.09 -22.46 2.58
N TYR A 19 7.37 -23.49 3.37
CA TYR A 19 8.61 -24.25 3.34
C TYR A 19 8.32 -25.75 3.43
N LYS A 20 8.99 -26.56 2.60
CA LYS A 20 8.80 -28.03 2.56
C LYS A 20 7.33 -28.49 2.49
N ASN A 21 6.51 -27.76 1.73
CA ASN A 21 5.07 -27.99 1.57
C ASN A 21 4.22 -27.74 2.83
N GLU A 22 4.75 -27.02 3.82
CA GLU A 22 4.04 -26.63 5.03
C GLU A 22 3.87 -25.11 5.08
N PHE A 23 2.69 -24.67 5.52
CA PHE A 23 2.41 -23.26 5.78
C PHE A 23 2.59 -22.97 7.27
N LYS A 24 3.35 -21.93 7.59
CA LYS A 24 3.57 -21.48 8.95
C LYS A 24 3.37 -19.96 9.04
N THR A 25 2.53 -19.51 9.97
CA THR A 25 2.48 -18.09 10.34
C THR A 25 3.65 -17.78 11.25
N LEU A 26 4.32 -16.66 11.01
CA LEU A 26 5.38 -16.16 11.88
C LEU A 26 4.77 -15.34 13.01
N GLN A 27 5.32 -15.52 14.21
CA GLN A 27 4.95 -14.74 15.39
C GLN A 27 6.10 -13.82 15.79
N PHE A 28 5.78 -12.57 16.11
CA PHE A 28 6.70 -11.52 16.54
C PHE A 28 6.44 -11.20 18.01
N ASN A 29 7.35 -11.55 18.91
CA ASN A 29 7.24 -11.26 20.35
C ASN A 29 5.88 -11.63 20.98
N LYS A 30 5.30 -12.78 20.59
CA LYS A 30 3.97 -13.31 20.99
C LYS A 30 2.75 -12.67 20.30
N ASN A 31 2.94 -11.77 19.34
CA ASN A 31 1.90 -11.26 18.47
C ASN A 31 2.00 -11.94 17.09
N ASP A 32 0.87 -12.13 16.41
CA ASP A 32 0.83 -12.70 15.06
C ASP A 32 1.13 -11.63 13.97
N LEU A 33 1.38 -10.38 14.37
CA LEU A 33 1.58 -9.23 13.50
C LEU A 33 2.75 -8.34 13.94
N TYR A 34 3.25 -7.54 13.01
CA TYR A 34 4.26 -6.50 13.22
C TYR A 34 3.70 -5.14 12.81
N GLU A 35 3.79 -4.12 13.67
CA GLU A 35 3.25 -2.78 13.40
C GLU A 35 4.22 -1.95 12.54
N LEU A 36 3.69 -1.21 11.57
CA LEU A 36 4.40 -0.46 10.54
C LEU A 36 3.87 0.98 10.43
N TYR A 37 4.44 1.88 11.23
CA TYR A 37 4.06 3.30 11.22
C TYR A 37 4.90 4.12 10.25
N CYS A 38 6.08 3.64 9.88
CA CYS A 38 6.99 4.31 8.96
C CYS A 38 7.88 3.33 8.18
N SER A 39 8.61 3.86 7.18
CA SER A 39 9.56 3.07 6.40
C SER A 39 10.70 2.44 7.22
N TYR A 40 11.01 2.98 8.40
CA TYR A 40 12.02 2.41 9.29
C TYR A 40 11.54 1.09 9.90
N ASP A 41 10.27 1.01 10.30
CA ASP A 41 9.67 -0.21 10.87
C ASP A 41 9.68 -1.37 9.85
N VAL A 42 9.42 -1.06 8.57
CA VAL A 42 9.56 -2.03 7.47
C VAL A 42 11.01 -2.51 7.35
N GLY A 43 11.98 -1.60 7.50
CA GLY A 43 13.40 -1.95 7.51
C GLY A 43 13.75 -2.90 8.64
N GLU A 44 13.28 -2.63 9.87
CA GLU A 44 13.51 -3.50 11.03
C GLU A 44 12.87 -4.88 10.88
N LEU A 45 11.63 -4.95 10.39
CA LEU A 45 10.95 -6.21 10.08
C LEU A 45 11.78 -7.03 9.06
N ILE A 46 12.21 -6.39 7.98
CA ILE A 46 13.01 -7.07 6.96
C ILE A 46 14.36 -7.51 7.54
N ASP A 47 15.03 -6.67 8.33
CA ASP A 47 16.33 -7.00 8.93
C ASP A 47 16.20 -8.16 9.94
N TYR A 48 15.09 -8.24 10.68
CA TYR A 48 14.74 -9.38 11.54
C TYR A 48 14.56 -10.68 10.72
N LEU A 49 13.83 -10.62 9.61
CA LEU A 49 13.61 -11.78 8.74
C LEU A 49 14.90 -12.17 7.99
N ASN A 50 15.69 -11.20 7.54
CA ASN A 50 16.93 -11.41 6.81
C ASN A 50 18.05 -12.00 7.65
N TYR A 51 17.94 -11.98 8.99
CA TYR A 51 18.95 -12.55 9.85
C TYR A 51 19.38 -13.94 9.32
N PRO A 52 20.68 -14.22 9.09
CA PRO A 52 21.12 -15.37 8.30
C PRO A 52 20.60 -16.74 8.78
N LEU A 53 20.25 -16.84 10.06
CA LEU A 53 19.67 -18.04 10.66
C LEU A 53 18.16 -18.22 10.39
N ASN A 54 17.46 -17.17 9.95
CA ASN A 54 16.02 -17.17 9.67
C ASN A 54 15.77 -17.49 8.19
N TYR A 55 16.11 -16.56 7.28
CA TYR A 55 15.80 -16.70 5.85
C TYR A 55 16.98 -16.45 4.91
N LYS A 56 18.23 -16.55 5.39
CA LYS A 56 19.45 -16.44 4.56
C LYS A 56 19.45 -15.22 3.62
N ASN A 57 19.06 -14.05 4.14
CA ASN A 57 18.88 -12.81 3.38
C ASN A 57 17.93 -12.93 2.17
N PHE A 58 16.89 -13.78 2.27
CA PHE A 58 15.96 -14.13 1.20
C PHE A 58 16.59 -14.77 -0.04
N LYS A 59 17.84 -15.23 0.05
CA LYS A 59 18.49 -15.89 -1.09
C LYS A 59 17.69 -17.12 -1.52
N ASP A 60 17.40 -17.20 -2.81
CA ASP A 60 16.64 -18.29 -3.43
C ASP A 60 15.18 -18.41 -2.90
N THR A 61 14.66 -17.35 -2.28
CA THR A 61 13.28 -17.27 -1.75
C THR A 61 12.40 -16.41 -2.66
N ASP A 62 11.17 -16.86 -2.89
CA ASP A 62 10.13 -16.04 -3.54
C ASP A 62 9.42 -15.19 -2.50
N ILE A 63 9.14 -13.93 -2.83
CA ILE A 63 8.45 -13.00 -1.95
C ILE A 63 7.17 -12.50 -2.62
N ILE A 64 6.04 -12.67 -1.97
CA ILE A 64 4.76 -12.07 -2.36
C ILE A 64 4.36 -11.07 -1.30
N MET A 65 4.12 -9.82 -1.67
CA MET A 65 3.65 -8.78 -0.75
C MET A 65 2.30 -8.24 -1.19
N MET A 66 1.30 -8.49 -0.37
CA MET A 66 -0.04 -7.95 -0.51
C MET A 66 -0.17 -6.70 0.36
N TYR A 67 -0.67 -5.59 -0.19
CA TYR A 67 -0.86 -4.36 0.57
C TYR A 67 -2.13 -3.61 0.15
N ASP A 68 -2.71 -2.83 1.06
CA ASP A 68 -3.97 -2.09 0.83
C ASP A 68 -3.76 -0.59 0.59
N GLU A 69 -2.67 0.00 1.08
CA GLU A 69 -2.45 1.45 1.01
C GLU A 69 -1.20 1.86 0.19
N PRO A 70 -1.26 2.94 -0.61
CA PRO A 70 -0.11 3.44 -1.36
C PRO A 70 1.11 3.79 -0.49
N ILE A 71 0.90 4.21 0.76
CA ILE A 71 1.98 4.53 1.70
C ILE A 71 2.85 3.31 2.03
N ILE A 72 2.25 2.11 2.07
CA ILE A 72 2.98 0.86 2.29
C ILE A 72 3.91 0.58 1.11
N TYR A 73 3.47 0.82 -0.12
CA TYR A 73 4.37 0.74 -1.28
C TYR A 73 5.56 1.69 -1.15
N GLU A 74 5.36 2.94 -0.69
CA GLU A 74 6.45 3.89 -0.48
C GLU A 74 7.47 3.35 0.55
N TYR A 75 6.98 2.74 1.64
CA TYR A 75 7.83 2.13 2.67
C TYR A 75 8.65 0.94 2.12
N LEU A 76 8.01 0.08 1.32
CA LEU A 76 8.67 -1.03 0.64
C LEU A 76 9.69 -0.53 -0.39
N TYR A 77 9.35 0.48 -1.19
CA TYR A 77 10.23 1.09 -2.20
C TYR A 77 11.51 1.67 -1.56
N LYS A 78 11.38 2.33 -0.40
CA LYS A 78 12.51 2.85 0.39
C LYS A 78 13.42 1.74 0.91
N ASN A 79 12.88 0.54 1.11
CA ASN A 79 13.62 -0.63 1.57
C ASN A 79 13.99 -1.63 0.46
N ARG A 80 13.67 -1.34 -0.82
CA ARG A 80 13.74 -2.30 -1.92
C ARG A 80 15.05 -3.09 -1.99
N LEU A 81 16.20 -2.44 -1.77
CA LEU A 81 17.52 -3.07 -1.84
C LEU A 81 17.71 -4.24 -0.86
N ARG A 82 16.94 -4.28 0.23
CA ARG A 82 16.93 -5.39 1.20
C ARG A 82 16.37 -6.70 0.63
N PHE A 83 15.67 -6.62 -0.50
CA PHE A 83 15.14 -7.78 -1.22
C PHE A 83 16.00 -8.18 -2.44
N SER A 84 17.18 -7.57 -2.61
CA SER A 84 18.01 -7.77 -3.81
C SER A 84 18.48 -9.21 -4.05
N GLN A 85 18.45 -10.07 -3.04
CA GLN A 85 18.82 -11.49 -3.16
C GLN A 85 17.63 -12.43 -3.32
N ALA A 86 16.39 -11.92 -3.24
CA ALA A 86 15.19 -12.69 -3.50
C ALA A 86 15.22 -13.25 -4.93
N ASN A 87 14.75 -14.49 -5.08
CA ASN A 87 14.63 -15.12 -6.41
C ASN A 87 13.58 -14.36 -7.24
N LYS A 88 12.45 -14.05 -6.62
CA LYS A 88 11.32 -13.33 -7.19
C LYS A 88 10.68 -12.45 -6.14
N ILE A 89 10.15 -11.31 -6.57
CA ILE A 89 9.33 -10.42 -5.74
C ILE A 89 8.07 -10.11 -6.51
N SER A 90 6.90 -10.17 -5.89
CA SER A 90 5.64 -9.75 -6.52
C SER A 90 4.86 -8.87 -5.54
N LEU A 91 4.41 -7.72 -6.03
CA LEU A 91 3.58 -6.76 -5.31
C LEU A 91 2.15 -6.83 -5.85
N ILE A 92 1.16 -6.98 -4.98
CA ILE A 92 -0.24 -7.10 -5.39
C ILE A 92 -1.16 -6.34 -4.44
N PRO A 93 -2.25 -5.72 -4.93
CA PRO A 93 -3.27 -5.16 -4.05
C PRO A 93 -3.92 -6.27 -3.20
N LEU A 94 -3.92 -6.09 -1.88
CA LEU A 94 -4.56 -7.02 -0.94
C LEU A 94 -6.04 -7.18 -1.25
N LYS A 95 -6.70 -6.09 -1.66
CA LYS A 95 -8.10 -6.09 -2.08
C LYS A 95 -8.38 -7.08 -3.21
N SER A 96 -7.49 -7.17 -4.20
CA SER A 96 -7.63 -8.11 -5.32
C SER A 96 -7.50 -9.55 -4.87
N VAL A 97 -6.62 -9.84 -3.90
CA VAL A 97 -6.47 -11.18 -3.34
C VAL A 97 -7.69 -11.59 -2.51
N ILE A 98 -8.21 -10.69 -1.68
CA ILE A 98 -9.46 -10.93 -0.93
C ILE A 98 -10.62 -11.17 -1.90
N TRP A 99 -10.72 -10.37 -2.95
CA TRP A 99 -11.76 -10.53 -3.98
C TRP A 99 -11.67 -11.90 -4.67
N ALA A 100 -10.49 -12.28 -5.13
CA ALA A 100 -10.25 -13.59 -5.73
C ALA A 100 -10.63 -14.73 -4.77
N TYR A 101 -10.29 -14.59 -3.48
CA TYR A 101 -10.62 -15.58 -2.45
C TYR A 101 -12.12 -15.78 -2.31
N ILE A 102 -12.89 -14.70 -2.19
CA ILE A 102 -14.33 -14.77 -2.00
C ILE A 102 -15.01 -15.40 -3.22
N LEU A 103 -14.61 -15.01 -4.44
CA LEU A 103 -15.13 -15.59 -5.68
C LEU A 103 -14.83 -17.09 -5.83
N ASN A 104 -13.67 -17.54 -5.33
CA ASN A 104 -13.27 -18.95 -5.35
C ASN A 104 -13.86 -19.78 -4.18
N LYS A 105 -14.58 -19.15 -3.25
CA LYS A 105 -15.22 -19.82 -2.10
C LYS A 105 -16.73 -19.77 -2.19
N ASN A 106 -17.33 -18.68 -1.74
CA ASN A 106 -18.76 -18.46 -1.82
C ASN A 106 -19.03 -16.94 -1.95
N PRO A 107 -19.32 -16.43 -3.16
CA PRO A 107 -19.50 -14.99 -3.37
C PRO A 107 -20.72 -14.39 -2.64
N ASN A 108 -21.64 -15.22 -2.16
CA ASN A 108 -22.86 -14.76 -1.48
C ASN A 108 -22.66 -14.51 0.03
N GLU A 109 -21.50 -14.86 0.58
CA GLU A 109 -21.20 -14.69 2.00
C GLU A 109 -20.46 -13.38 2.28
N ILE A 110 -20.58 -12.91 3.53
CA ILE A 110 -19.75 -11.82 4.05
C ILE A 110 -18.48 -12.43 4.63
N TYR A 111 -17.34 -11.85 4.30
CA TYR A 111 -16.05 -12.25 4.83
C TYR A 111 -15.44 -11.12 5.65
N SER A 112 -14.64 -11.46 6.65
CA SER A 112 -13.87 -10.47 7.42
C SER A 112 -12.38 -10.74 7.34
N PHE A 113 -11.59 -9.67 7.23
CA PHE A 113 -10.13 -9.70 7.32
C PHE A 113 -9.68 -8.50 8.14
N GLU A 114 -8.98 -8.74 9.26
CA GLU A 114 -8.45 -7.69 10.14
C GLU A 114 -9.48 -6.60 10.51
N GLY A 115 -10.69 -7.05 10.86
CA GLY A 115 -11.80 -6.19 11.28
C GLY A 115 -12.47 -5.40 10.16
N THR A 116 -12.09 -5.58 8.90
CA THR A 116 -12.84 -5.07 7.74
C THR A 116 -13.72 -6.16 7.17
N PHE A 117 -14.95 -5.81 6.79
CA PHE A 117 -15.95 -6.72 6.24
C PHE A 117 -16.11 -6.50 4.74
N PHE A 118 -16.23 -7.59 4.00
CA PHE A 118 -16.24 -7.61 2.55
C PHE A 118 -17.39 -8.46 2.02
N GLN A 119 -18.02 -7.99 0.94
CA GLN A 119 -19.07 -8.70 0.21
C GLN A 119 -18.94 -8.47 -1.29
N ILE A 120 -19.37 -9.44 -2.09
CA ILE A 120 -19.50 -9.29 -3.55
C ILE A 120 -20.90 -8.74 -3.87
N ASP A 121 -20.97 -7.64 -4.61
CA ASP A 121 -22.24 -7.09 -5.09
C ASP A 121 -22.80 -7.85 -6.30
N GLU A 122 -24.03 -7.50 -6.73
CA GLU A 122 -24.70 -8.13 -7.87
C GLU A 122 -23.94 -8.00 -9.21
N LYS A 123 -23.00 -7.05 -9.30
CA LYS A 123 -22.14 -6.81 -10.46
C LYS A 123 -20.77 -7.49 -10.31
N ASN A 124 -20.64 -8.41 -9.36
CA ASN A 124 -19.41 -9.11 -8.99
C ASN A 124 -18.30 -8.22 -8.42
N ASN A 125 -18.57 -7.00 -7.94
CA ASN A 125 -17.54 -6.15 -7.35
C ASN A 125 -17.37 -6.37 -5.85
N LEU A 126 -16.13 -6.25 -5.37
CA LEU A 126 -15.83 -6.28 -3.94
C LEU A 126 -16.18 -4.94 -3.29
N GLN A 127 -17.16 -4.98 -2.38
CA GLN A 127 -17.56 -3.87 -1.52
C GLN A 127 -17.03 -4.09 -0.11
N GLU A 128 -16.55 -3.01 0.49
CA GLU A 128 -16.33 -2.94 1.94
C GLU A 128 -17.66 -2.51 2.59
N ILE A 129 -18.06 -3.20 3.65
CA ILE A 129 -19.30 -2.91 4.37
C ILE A 129 -19.00 -2.55 5.82
N GLU A 130 -19.82 -1.66 6.39
CA GLU A 130 -19.69 -1.28 7.80
C GLU A 130 -20.08 -2.44 8.72
N GLU A 131 -19.41 -2.53 9.88
CA GLU A 131 -19.78 -3.45 10.94
C GLU A 131 -21.19 -3.11 11.47
N GLN A 132 -22.06 -4.11 11.53
CA GLN A 132 -23.40 -4.00 12.14
C GLN A 132 -23.55 -5.08 13.21
N GLU A 133 -24.39 -4.83 14.21
CA GLU A 133 -24.50 -5.64 15.44
C GLU A 133 -24.82 -7.13 15.19
N GLU A 134 -25.30 -7.51 14.00
CA GLU A 134 -25.72 -8.89 13.66
C GLU A 134 -24.99 -9.49 12.43
N ILE A 135 -23.85 -8.95 11.99
CA ILE A 135 -23.15 -9.49 10.83
C ILE A 135 -22.53 -10.86 11.15
N ILE A 136 -23.01 -11.90 10.47
CA ILE A 136 -22.37 -13.22 10.45
C ILE A 136 -21.35 -13.22 9.31
N ALA A 137 -20.07 -13.12 9.65
CA ALA A 137 -18.97 -13.10 8.69
C ALA A 137 -18.03 -14.30 8.83
N THR A 138 -17.54 -14.81 7.70
CA THR A 138 -16.49 -15.83 7.65
C THR A 138 -15.12 -15.17 7.74
N ALA A 139 -14.34 -15.49 8.79
CA ALA A 139 -13.01 -14.94 8.97
C ALA A 139 -11.99 -15.49 7.94
N ILE A 140 -11.31 -14.58 7.24
CA ILE A 140 -10.16 -14.84 6.38
C ILE A 140 -8.90 -14.58 7.20
N THR A 141 -7.92 -15.48 7.10
CA THR A 141 -6.59 -15.32 7.71
C THR A 141 -5.52 -15.25 6.60
N LEU A 142 -4.31 -14.80 6.94
CA LEU A 142 -3.18 -14.83 6.00
C LEU A 142 -2.94 -16.24 5.43
N ILE A 143 -3.08 -17.29 6.24
CA ILE A 143 -2.92 -18.68 5.77
C ILE A 143 -3.97 -19.01 4.70
N HIS A 144 -5.21 -18.55 4.85
CA HIS A 144 -6.27 -18.80 3.85
C HIS A 144 -5.91 -18.17 2.50
N LEU A 145 -5.46 -16.92 2.51
CA LEU A 145 -5.02 -16.22 1.29
C LEU A 145 -3.77 -16.87 0.68
N SER A 146 -2.79 -17.21 1.52
CA SER A 146 -1.53 -17.83 1.09
C SER A 146 -1.75 -19.18 0.40
N LYS A 147 -2.64 -20.02 0.95
CA LYS A 147 -3.01 -21.30 0.35
C LYS A 147 -3.69 -21.15 -1.00
N MET A 148 -4.51 -20.11 -1.17
CA MET A 148 -5.13 -19.81 -2.46
C MET A 148 -4.07 -19.37 -3.47
N LEU A 149 -3.20 -18.44 -3.10
CA LEU A 149 -2.18 -17.88 -4.00
C LEU A 149 -1.18 -18.91 -4.53
N LEU A 150 -0.78 -19.86 -3.70
CA LEU A 150 0.13 -20.95 -4.10
C LEU A 150 -0.60 -22.20 -4.63
N GLY A 151 -1.93 -22.20 -4.61
CA GLY A 151 -2.76 -23.31 -5.07
C GLY A 151 -3.35 -23.09 -6.46
N GLU A 152 -4.29 -23.95 -6.84
CA GLU A 152 -5.08 -23.77 -8.06
C GLU A 152 -6.17 -22.71 -7.83
N ILE A 153 -6.10 -21.62 -8.58
CA ILE A 153 -7.11 -20.57 -8.61
C ILE A 153 -7.98 -20.75 -9.84
N ASN A 154 -9.30 -20.81 -9.67
CA ASN A 154 -10.21 -20.81 -10.81
C ASN A 154 -10.27 -19.39 -11.39
N THR A 155 -9.51 -19.16 -12.45
CA THR A 155 -9.43 -17.84 -13.12
C THR A 155 -10.70 -17.47 -13.89
N THR A 156 -11.57 -18.45 -14.20
CA THR A 156 -12.79 -18.20 -14.99
C THR A 156 -13.87 -17.42 -14.25
N VAL A 157 -13.81 -17.40 -12.91
CA VAL A 157 -14.75 -16.65 -12.06
C VAL A 157 -14.24 -15.24 -11.73
N LEU A 158 -13.00 -14.92 -12.08
CA LEU A 158 -12.39 -13.63 -11.80
C LEU A 158 -12.81 -12.60 -12.85
N ASN A 159 -12.99 -11.36 -12.42
CA ASN A 159 -13.09 -10.25 -13.36
C ASN A 159 -11.70 -9.90 -13.93
N GLU A 160 -11.67 -9.08 -14.98
CA GLU A 160 -10.43 -8.75 -15.70
C GLU A 160 -9.37 -8.08 -14.81
N SER A 161 -9.76 -7.14 -13.94
CA SER A 161 -8.82 -6.45 -13.06
C SER A 161 -8.15 -7.41 -12.07
N VAL A 162 -8.93 -8.24 -11.39
CA VAL A 162 -8.38 -9.21 -10.41
C VAL A 162 -7.60 -10.29 -11.14
N LEU A 163 -8.06 -10.72 -12.31
CA LEU A 163 -7.32 -11.70 -13.11
C LEU A 163 -5.93 -11.20 -13.47
N ASN A 164 -5.81 -9.95 -13.93
CA ASN A 164 -4.52 -9.35 -14.27
C ASN A 164 -3.58 -9.31 -13.06
N ASP A 165 -4.09 -8.89 -11.90
CA ASP A 165 -3.33 -8.86 -10.65
C ASP A 165 -2.87 -10.28 -10.23
N ILE A 166 -3.73 -11.29 -10.34
CA ILE A 166 -3.41 -12.68 -9.97
C ILE A 166 -2.44 -13.32 -10.97
N VAL A 167 -2.61 -13.08 -12.27
CA VAL A 167 -1.70 -13.59 -13.32
C VAL A 167 -0.33 -12.94 -13.19
N HIS A 168 -0.26 -11.67 -12.80
CA HIS A 168 1.01 -10.99 -12.53
C HIS A 168 1.85 -11.75 -11.47
N LEU A 169 1.24 -12.40 -10.48
CA LEU A 169 1.97 -13.25 -9.51
C LEU A 169 2.65 -14.46 -10.15
N GLN A 170 2.28 -14.86 -11.36
CA GLN A 170 2.90 -15.98 -12.08
C GLN A 170 4.09 -15.52 -12.94
N GLU A 171 4.22 -14.22 -13.22
CA GLU A 171 5.29 -13.64 -14.01
C GLU A 171 6.64 -13.70 -13.26
N ASN A 172 7.78 -13.75 -13.97
CA ASN A 172 9.09 -13.76 -13.33
C ASN A 172 9.50 -12.33 -12.90
N ASN A 173 8.85 -11.84 -11.86
CA ASN A 173 8.99 -10.47 -11.39
C ASN A 173 10.27 -10.28 -10.56
N HIS A 174 11.02 -9.25 -10.90
CA HIS A 174 12.27 -8.89 -10.23
C HIS A 174 12.11 -7.56 -9.49
N ILE A 175 13.00 -7.32 -8.52
CA ILE A 175 13.04 -6.05 -7.78
C ILE A 175 12.97 -4.81 -8.68
N ASN A 176 13.64 -4.83 -9.83
CA ASN A 176 13.68 -3.69 -10.74
C ASN A 176 12.36 -3.47 -11.50
N THR A 177 11.57 -4.52 -11.71
CA THR A 177 10.25 -4.41 -12.36
C THR A 177 9.19 -3.94 -11.37
N GLU A 178 9.15 -4.57 -10.20
CA GLU A 178 8.18 -4.26 -9.12
C GLU A 178 8.36 -2.84 -8.55
N PHE A 179 9.62 -2.41 -8.40
CA PHE A 179 9.98 -1.08 -7.88
C PHE A 179 10.41 -0.11 -8.99
N SER A 180 9.84 -0.26 -10.20
CA SER A 180 10.13 0.60 -11.35
C SER A 180 9.60 2.03 -11.22
N LYS A 181 8.67 2.28 -10.29
CA LYS A 181 8.02 3.58 -10.09
C LYS A 181 8.23 4.07 -8.66
N CYS A 182 8.62 5.32 -8.50
CA CYS A 182 8.56 5.98 -7.21
C CYS A 182 7.22 6.73 -7.11
N LEU A 183 6.37 6.35 -6.17
CA LEU A 183 5.11 7.06 -5.93
C LEU A 183 5.40 8.39 -5.23
N VAL A 184 4.74 9.45 -5.70
CA VAL A 184 4.72 10.74 -5.03
C VAL A 184 3.38 10.87 -4.32
N LEU A 185 3.41 10.73 -3.00
CA LEU A 185 2.22 10.82 -2.16
C LEU A 185 2.02 12.22 -1.61
N SER A 186 0.77 12.61 -1.44
CA SER A 186 0.41 13.85 -0.75
C SER A 186 0.66 13.71 0.76
N PRO A 187 1.46 14.59 1.39
CA PRO A 187 1.76 14.49 2.82
C PRO A 187 0.58 14.88 3.73
N ALA A 188 -0.42 15.56 3.17
CA ALA A 188 -1.60 16.04 3.87
C ALA A 188 -2.81 16.08 2.93
N THR A 189 -3.98 16.41 3.47
CA THR A 189 -5.15 16.73 2.64
C THR A 189 -5.06 18.18 2.21
N ILE A 190 -4.61 18.41 0.97
CA ILE A 190 -4.33 19.72 0.39
C ILE A 190 -5.54 20.20 -0.40
N ARG A 191 -5.94 21.44 -0.16
CA ARG A 191 -7.07 22.10 -0.79
C ARG A 191 -6.62 23.14 -1.82
N ILE A 192 -7.50 23.43 -2.77
CA ILE A 192 -7.33 24.54 -3.71
C ILE A 192 -7.83 25.85 -3.07
N ILE A 193 -8.88 25.74 -2.24
CA ILE A 193 -9.52 26.88 -1.60
C ILE A 193 -9.48 26.71 -0.09
N LYS A 194 -9.20 27.80 0.61
CA LYS A 194 -9.24 27.85 2.07
C LYS A 194 -10.63 27.52 2.61
N LYS A 195 -10.69 26.66 3.63
CA LYS A 195 -11.93 26.40 4.35
C LYS A 195 -12.01 27.27 5.60
N ASP A 196 -12.95 28.20 5.60
CA ASP A 196 -13.31 28.93 6.81
C ASP A 196 -14.12 27.99 7.72
N ASN A 197 -13.52 27.64 8.85
CA ASN A 197 -14.12 26.73 9.82
C ASN A 197 -14.08 27.37 11.21
N SER A 198 -15.17 27.25 11.97
CA SER A 198 -15.34 27.87 13.30
C SER A 198 -14.71 27.07 14.45
N GLN A 199 -13.93 26.04 14.13
CA GLN A 199 -13.35 25.11 15.11
C GLN A 199 -12.18 25.74 15.88
N PHE A 200 -11.96 25.24 17.10
CA PHE A 200 -10.93 25.69 18.03
C PHE A 200 -9.50 25.49 17.52
N LEU A 201 -9.26 24.36 16.84
CA LEU A 201 -8.05 24.09 16.08
C LEU A 201 -8.51 23.90 14.63
N ASN A 202 -7.97 24.72 13.73
CA ASN A 202 -8.23 24.59 12.29
C ASN A 202 -6.91 24.47 11.56
N VAL A 203 -6.77 23.42 10.74
CA VAL A 203 -5.60 23.20 9.88
C VAL A 203 -6.08 23.33 8.44
N ASN A 204 -5.50 24.28 7.72
CA ASN A 204 -5.72 24.44 6.29
C ASN A 204 -4.39 24.22 5.57
N ASP A 205 -4.34 23.17 4.76
CA ASP A 205 -3.25 22.94 3.82
C ASP A 205 -3.71 23.40 2.43
N ILE A 206 -3.11 24.46 1.89
CA ILE A 206 -3.55 25.13 0.67
C ILE A 206 -2.46 25.04 -0.39
N LEU A 207 -2.78 24.48 -1.55
CA LEU A 207 -1.84 24.36 -2.66
C LEU A 207 -1.31 25.73 -3.11
N ILE A 208 -0.01 25.81 -3.36
CA ILE A 208 0.60 26.94 -4.06
C ILE A 208 0.68 26.54 -5.53
N GLU A 209 -0.32 26.92 -6.34
CA GLU A 209 -0.46 26.43 -7.72
C GLU A 209 0.75 26.73 -8.60
N GLU A 210 1.38 27.89 -8.42
CA GLU A 210 2.58 28.31 -9.15
C GLU A 210 3.83 27.47 -8.82
N SER A 211 3.79 26.66 -7.76
CA SER A 211 4.88 25.77 -7.38
C SER A 211 4.87 24.43 -8.13
N LEU A 212 3.75 24.10 -8.80
CA LEU A 212 3.59 22.84 -9.51
C LEU A 212 4.60 22.77 -10.66
N ILE A 213 5.43 21.73 -10.67
CA ILE A 213 6.24 21.43 -11.84
C ILE A 213 5.37 21.00 -13.01
N LYS A 214 5.90 21.19 -14.23
CA LYS A 214 5.21 20.73 -15.45
C LYS A 214 5.15 19.21 -15.49
N ASP A 215 4.08 18.68 -16.06
CA ASP A 215 4.00 17.25 -16.38
C ASP A 215 5.15 16.83 -17.30
N LYS A 216 5.63 15.58 -17.16
CA LYS A 216 6.73 15.01 -17.96
C LYS A 216 8.06 15.75 -17.78
N THR A 217 8.29 16.34 -16.62
CA THR A 217 9.54 17.03 -16.30
C THR A 217 10.59 16.03 -15.80
N MET A 218 11.82 16.17 -16.28
CA MET A 218 12.99 15.48 -15.71
C MET A 218 13.32 16.11 -14.36
N VAL A 219 13.36 15.30 -13.31
CA VAL A 219 13.67 15.72 -11.93
C VAL A 219 14.89 14.99 -11.41
N LYS A 220 15.63 15.67 -10.52
CA LYS A 220 16.71 15.10 -9.71
C LYS A 220 16.29 15.03 -8.25
N VAL A 221 16.95 14.14 -7.50
CA VAL A 221 16.78 14.08 -6.04
C VAL A 221 16.92 15.47 -5.42
N GLY A 222 15.90 15.90 -4.68
CA GLY A 222 15.85 17.20 -4.02
C GLY A 222 15.17 18.31 -4.83
N ASP A 223 14.87 18.10 -6.11
CA ASP A 223 14.10 19.07 -6.91
C ASP A 223 12.69 19.22 -6.34
N LEU A 224 12.17 20.45 -6.31
CA LEU A 224 10.80 20.74 -5.88
C LEU A 224 9.81 20.13 -6.89
N ILE A 225 8.76 19.45 -6.39
CA ILE A 225 7.63 18.96 -7.20
C ILE A 225 6.44 19.89 -7.03
N PHE A 226 6.09 20.19 -5.78
CA PHE A 226 5.05 21.15 -5.42
C PHE A 226 5.27 21.63 -3.98
N SER A 227 4.62 22.73 -3.61
CA SER A 227 4.53 23.22 -2.26
C SER A 227 3.10 23.60 -1.89
N TYR A 228 2.84 23.66 -0.59
CA TYR A 228 1.57 24.10 -0.04
C TYR A 228 1.81 24.94 1.22
N GLU A 229 0.89 25.86 1.48
CA GLU A 229 0.82 26.60 2.73
C GLU A 229 0.15 25.74 3.79
N HIS A 230 0.84 25.50 4.91
CA HIS A 230 0.30 24.89 6.11
C HIS A 230 -0.08 25.97 7.11
N GLU A 231 -1.37 26.25 7.26
CA GLU A 231 -1.91 27.23 8.20
C GLU A 231 -2.59 26.53 9.38
N VAL A 232 -2.04 26.72 10.57
CA VAL A 232 -2.64 26.27 11.84
C VAL A 232 -3.20 27.46 12.58
N THR A 233 -4.51 27.46 12.80
CA THR A 233 -5.20 28.42 13.68
C THR A 233 -5.33 27.84 15.08
N LYS A 234 -4.68 28.50 16.05
CA LYS A 234 -4.68 28.12 17.48
C LYS A 234 -5.66 28.97 18.29
N MET A 235 -5.76 28.67 19.59
CA MET A 235 -6.52 29.44 20.59
C MET A 235 -6.25 30.96 20.45
N TRP A 236 -7.32 31.76 20.55
CA TRP A 236 -7.32 33.22 20.33
C TRP A 236 -7.01 33.68 18.89
N LYS A 237 -7.31 32.86 17.88
CA LYS A 237 -7.12 33.19 16.45
C LYS A 237 -5.67 33.49 16.06
N ARG A 238 -4.69 33.03 16.86
CA ARG A 238 -3.28 33.11 16.49
C ARG A 238 -3.02 32.12 15.36
N LYS A 239 -2.44 32.61 14.27
CA LYS A 239 -2.12 31.82 13.09
C LYS A 239 -0.63 31.51 13.05
N GLN A 240 -0.31 30.28 12.74
CA GLN A 240 1.03 29.86 12.35
C GLN A 240 0.96 29.39 10.91
N ILE A 241 1.75 30.01 10.05
CA ILE A 241 1.81 29.71 8.62
C ILE A 241 3.22 29.25 8.30
N SER A 242 3.34 28.14 7.58
CA SER A 242 4.61 27.62 7.07
C SER A 242 4.42 27.06 5.67
N ILE A 243 5.43 27.21 4.81
CA ILE A 243 5.44 26.58 3.48
C ILE A 243 6.09 25.20 3.61
N ILE A 244 5.40 24.18 3.12
CA ILE A 244 5.91 22.81 3.06
C ILE A 244 6.19 22.46 1.60
N GLU A 245 7.36 21.90 1.35
CA GLU A 245 7.83 21.52 0.01
C GLU A 245 7.86 20.00 -0.12
N LYS A 246 7.20 19.43 -1.15
CA LYS A 246 7.42 18.04 -1.56
C LYS A 246 8.51 18.02 -2.63
N LYS A 247 9.58 17.29 -2.34
CA LYS A 247 10.75 17.15 -3.21
C LYS A 247 10.81 15.76 -3.84
N ALA A 248 11.47 15.67 -4.99
CA ALA A 248 11.74 14.40 -5.64
C ALA A 248 12.69 13.53 -4.80
N GLU A 249 12.28 12.29 -4.54
CA GLU A 249 13.07 11.31 -3.78
C GLU A 249 14.00 10.48 -4.68
N THR A 250 13.79 10.50 -5.99
CA THR A 250 14.61 9.82 -6.99
C THR A 250 14.79 10.66 -8.24
N ASN A 251 15.82 10.36 -9.01
CA ASN A 251 15.98 10.90 -10.36
C ASN A 251 14.99 10.22 -11.31
N GLY A 252 14.47 10.93 -12.31
CA GLY A 252 13.63 10.35 -13.35
C GLY A 252 12.69 11.35 -14.03
N ILE A 253 11.71 10.82 -14.74
CA ILE A 253 10.66 11.64 -15.36
C ILE A 253 9.42 11.61 -14.47
N PHE A 254 8.98 12.78 -14.04
CA PHE A 254 7.78 12.93 -13.23
C PHE A 254 6.52 13.02 -14.09
N TYR A 255 5.46 12.32 -13.67
CA TYR A 255 4.14 12.33 -14.28
C TYR A 255 3.08 12.63 -13.21
N TRP A 256 2.21 13.59 -13.48
CA TRP A 256 1.05 13.85 -12.62
C TRP A 256 0.02 12.72 -12.74
N GLN A 257 -0.62 12.37 -11.63
CA GLN A 257 -1.89 11.64 -11.63
C GLN A 257 -3.03 12.63 -11.39
N ASN A 258 -3.95 12.75 -12.35
CA ASN A 258 -5.12 13.60 -12.20
C ASN A 258 -6.06 12.99 -11.16
N ASN A 259 -6.32 13.71 -10.06
CA ASN A 259 -7.46 13.41 -9.18
C ASN A 259 -7.94 14.61 -8.33
N PRO A 260 -8.04 15.85 -8.85
CA PRO A 260 -8.75 16.88 -8.11
C PRO A 260 -10.24 16.50 -7.97
N GLN A 261 -10.74 16.50 -6.74
CA GLN A 261 -12.16 16.35 -6.42
C GLN A 261 -12.61 17.63 -5.72
N ASP A 262 -13.50 18.38 -6.39
CA ASP A 262 -14.11 19.60 -5.85
C ASP A 262 -13.08 20.62 -5.33
N ASP A 263 -13.08 20.89 -4.01
CA ASP A 263 -12.19 21.84 -3.33
C ASP A 263 -10.88 21.20 -2.81
N ILE A 264 -10.75 19.87 -2.89
CA ILE A 264 -9.58 19.10 -2.47
C ILE A 264 -8.72 18.79 -3.70
N TRP A 265 -7.50 19.30 -3.69
CA TRP A 265 -6.50 18.97 -4.71
C TRP A 265 -5.99 17.54 -4.54
N ALA A 266 -5.63 17.15 -3.31
CA ALA A 266 -5.18 15.81 -2.98
C ALA A 266 -5.51 15.45 -1.53
N LYS A 267 -5.95 14.22 -1.28
CA LYS A 267 -6.11 13.69 0.09
C LYS A 267 -4.76 13.23 0.64
N LYS A 268 -4.59 13.23 1.97
CA LYS A 268 -3.41 12.65 2.62
C LYS A 268 -3.17 11.22 2.12
N ASP A 269 -1.93 10.90 1.84
CA ASP A 269 -1.42 9.60 1.37
C ASP A 269 -1.95 9.17 -0.02
N ALA A 270 -2.74 10.02 -0.69
CA ALA A 270 -3.13 9.80 -2.07
C ALA A 270 -1.93 9.99 -3.02
N ILE A 271 -1.88 9.18 -4.08
CA ILE A 271 -0.88 9.32 -5.13
C ILE A 271 -1.21 10.59 -5.94
N VAL A 272 -0.29 11.56 -5.94
CA VAL A 272 -0.41 12.78 -6.76
C VAL A 272 0.39 12.67 -8.05
N GLY A 273 1.39 11.79 -8.07
CA GLY A 273 2.18 11.54 -9.27
C GLY A 273 3.12 10.37 -9.10
N VAL A 274 3.89 10.10 -10.15
CA VAL A 274 4.91 9.04 -10.17
C VAL A 274 6.18 9.57 -10.80
N ILE A 275 7.33 9.15 -10.28
CA ILE A 275 8.62 9.33 -10.94
C ILE A 275 9.03 7.99 -11.52
N LEU A 276 9.14 7.93 -12.85
CA LEU A 276 9.70 6.77 -13.54
C LEU A 276 11.22 6.91 -13.52
N ALA A 277 11.87 6.05 -12.72
CA ALA A 277 13.32 5.99 -12.67
C ALA A 277 13.85 5.38 -13.99
N PRO A 278 14.97 5.90 -14.53
CA PRO A 278 15.59 5.37 -15.75
C PRO A 278 16.20 3.98 -15.55
#